data_AF-A0A7S0CLZ8-F1
#
_entry.id   AF-A0A7S0CLZ8-F1
#
_cell.length_a   1.000
_cell.length_b   1.000
_cell.length_c   1.000
_cell.angle_alpha   90.00
_cell.angle_beta   90.00
_cell.angle_gamma   90.00
#
_symmetry.space_group_name_H-M   'P 1'
#
loop_
_entity.id
_entity.type
_entity.pdbx_description
1 polymer ?
#
loop_
_entity_poly.entity_id
_entity_poly.type
_entity_poly.pdbx_seq_one_letter_code
_entity_poly.pdbx_strand_id
1 'polypeptide(L)'
;MLETIASTLDKVTGVQGSLGYVVIVILAIALRAFMDAWMKGKRISKGSKSNDETEDDGPEPARNYTEAQLLKFNGSIDKTGRFEVTQQVYLSLNGTVFDVTEGKNFYGPGGPYELFAGHECGVAFAKMSFDNDHLDDMDGCEKLTNSEKHELIGWMEKFTYYRAYPVKGSLIPNNKLSPSDRILSKEEIAKHDGNGTVPEGYAVAPIYIGVGERVFDVSFGGVEFYGKGGAYERFAGKDASRALAKMSFDPADTANTDTSDLSEKELKVLNDWVKTFDERKGYPVVGKIAK
;
A
#
# COMPACT_ATOMS: atom_id res chain seq x y z
N MET A 1 -51.48 -9.29 -27.05
CA MET A 1 -50.07 -9.41 -26.58
C MET A 1 -49.07 -9.03 -27.67
N LEU A 2 -49.18 -9.57 -28.89
CA LEU A 2 -48.31 -9.18 -30.02
C LEU A 2 -48.51 -7.72 -30.49
N GLU A 3 -49.74 -7.21 -30.52
CA GLU A 3 -50.02 -5.81 -30.90
C GLU A 3 -49.47 -4.80 -29.87
N THR A 4 -49.45 -5.19 -28.59
CA THR A 4 -48.94 -4.37 -27.49
C THR A 4 -47.42 -4.21 -27.57
N ILE A 5 -46.71 -5.28 -27.94
CA ILE A 5 -45.25 -5.28 -28.12
C ILE A 5 -44.85 -4.45 -29.35
N ALA A 6 -45.58 -4.59 -30.46
CA ALA A 6 -45.34 -3.81 -31.68
C ALA A 6 -45.45 -2.28 -31.45
N SER A 7 -46.52 -1.83 -30.77
CA SER A 7 -46.71 -0.40 -30.47
C SER A 7 -45.65 0.18 -29.53
N THR A 8 -45.05 -0.67 -28.68
CA THR A 8 -44.00 -0.25 -27.74
C THR A 8 -42.65 -0.16 -28.45
N LEU A 9 -42.36 -1.08 -29.38
CA LEU A 9 -41.17 -1.04 -30.22
C LEU A 9 -41.16 0.17 -31.17
N ASP A 10 -42.30 0.50 -31.77
CA ASP A 10 -42.43 1.66 -32.68
C ASP A 10 -42.11 2.97 -31.94
N LYS A 11 -42.51 3.10 -30.67
CA LYS A 11 -42.19 4.28 -29.82
C LYS A 11 -40.72 4.41 -29.44
N VAL A 12 -40.02 3.29 -29.25
CA VAL A 12 -38.61 3.27 -28.81
C VAL A 12 -37.66 3.45 -30.00
N THR A 13 -38.02 2.90 -31.16
CA THR A 13 -37.17 2.93 -32.37
C THR A 13 -37.49 4.07 -33.32
N GLY A 14 -38.69 4.67 -33.21
CA GLY A 14 -39.14 5.78 -34.07
C GLY A 14 -39.49 5.38 -35.50
N VAL A 15 -39.52 4.08 -35.83
CA VAL A 15 -39.78 3.55 -37.18
C VAL A 15 -40.94 2.57 -37.12
N GLN A 16 -42.00 2.81 -37.90
CA GLN A 16 -43.25 2.05 -37.81
C GLN A 16 -43.18 0.71 -38.58
N GLY A 17 -43.51 -0.40 -37.91
CA GLY A 17 -43.74 -1.70 -38.55
C GLY A 17 -42.49 -2.61 -38.65
N SER A 18 -42.49 -3.53 -39.62
CA SER A 18 -41.46 -4.58 -39.74
C SER A 18 -40.02 -4.06 -39.93
N LEU A 19 -39.85 -2.79 -40.29
CA LEU A 19 -38.55 -2.12 -40.32
C LEU A 19 -37.93 -1.92 -38.93
N GLY A 20 -38.71 -1.73 -37.86
CA GLY A 20 -38.20 -1.59 -36.49
C GLY A 20 -37.50 -2.86 -36.00
N TYR A 21 -38.00 -4.03 -36.41
CA TYR A 21 -37.36 -5.32 -36.16
C TYR A 21 -36.02 -5.46 -36.91
N VAL A 22 -35.93 -4.96 -38.14
CA VAL A 22 -34.69 -4.97 -38.92
C VAL A 22 -33.61 -4.11 -38.25
N VAL A 23 -33.99 -2.94 -37.70
CA VAL A 23 -33.06 -2.05 -36.97
C VAL A 23 -32.54 -2.71 -35.70
N ILE A 24 -33.40 -3.36 -34.91
CA ILE A 24 -32.99 -4.08 -33.68
C ILE A 24 -32.08 -5.26 -34.01
N VAL A 25 -32.36 -6.02 -35.06
CA VAL A 25 -31.50 -7.13 -35.49
C VAL A 25 -30.13 -6.61 -35.95
N ILE A 26 -30.08 -5.50 -36.69
CA ILE A 26 -28.82 -4.87 -37.09
C ILE A 26 -28.04 -4.37 -35.87
N LEU A 27 -28.69 -3.73 -34.90
CA LEU A 27 -28.06 -3.28 -33.65
C LEU A 27 -27.55 -4.46 -32.82
N ALA A 28 -28.28 -5.57 -32.76
CA ALA A 28 -27.84 -6.80 -32.07
C ALA A 28 -26.64 -7.46 -32.78
N ILE A 29 -26.61 -7.46 -34.11
CA ILE A 29 -25.47 -7.95 -34.89
C ILE A 29 -24.25 -7.03 -34.69
N ALA A 30 -24.44 -5.71 -34.68
CA ALA A 30 -23.39 -4.74 -34.40
C ALA A 30 -22.85 -4.86 -32.96
N LEU A 31 -23.72 -5.04 -31.97
CA LEU A 31 -23.35 -5.28 -30.57
C LEU A 31 -22.58 -6.60 -30.41
N ARG A 32 -22.98 -7.65 -31.15
CA ARG A 32 -22.27 -8.93 -31.14
C ARG A 32 -20.92 -8.83 -31.83
N ALA A 33 -20.82 -8.14 -32.97
CA ALA A 33 -19.55 -7.88 -33.65
C ALA A 33 -18.60 -7.04 -32.77
N PHE A 34 -19.14 -6.06 -32.03
CA PHE A 34 -18.39 -5.27 -31.05
C PHE A 34 -17.92 -6.13 -29.87
N MET A 35 -18.78 -6.97 -29.29
CA MET A 35 -18.40 -7.90 -28.22
C MET A 35 -17.38 -8.93 -28.69
N ASP A 36 -17.50 -9.45 -29.91
CA ASP A 36 -16.53 -10.38 -30.51
C ASP A 36 -15.18 -9.71 -30.77
N ALA A 37 -15.17 -8.43 -31.21
CA ALA A 37 -13.95 -7.64 -31.37
C ALA A 37 -13.29 -7.32 -30.01
N TRP A 38 -14.08 -6.97 -28.99
CA TRP A 38 -13.63 -6.72 -27.63
C TRP A 38 -13.09 -8.00 -26.95
N MET A 39 -13.74 -9.14 -27.15
CA MET A 39 -13.29 -10.46 -26.67
C MET A 39 -12.05 -10.97 -27.42
N LYS A 40 -11.90 -10.67 -28.72
CA LYS A 40 -10.67 -10.95 -29.48
C LYS A 40 -9.52 -10.04 -29.04
N GLY A 41 -9.80 -8.77 -28.71
CA GLY A 41 -8.83 -7.84 -28.08
C GLY A 41 -8.32 -8.37 -26.73
N LYS A 42 -9.17 -9.07 -25.97
CA LYS A 42 -8.80 -9.78 -24.73
C LYS A 42 -8.06 -11.12 -24.94
N ARG A 43 -8.02 -11.65 -26.17
CA ARG A 43 -7.42 -12.97 -26.48
C ARG A 43 -6.05 -12.91 -27.16
N ILE A 44 -5.56 -11.73 -27.56
CA ILE A 44 -4.19 -11.53 -28.08
C ILE A 44 -3.30 -10.99 -26.95
N SER A 45 -3.25 -11.73 -25.85
CA SER A 45 -2.20 -11.65 -24.83
C SER A 45 -1.95 -13.06 -24.30
N LYS A 46 -1.51 -13.98 -25.17
CA LYS A 46 -1.05 -15.31 -24.76
C LYS A 46 0.20 -15.71 -25.52
N GLY A 47 1.30 -15.78 -24.77
CA GLY A 47 2.65 -16.21 -25.14
C GLY A 47 3.65 -15.25 -24.48
N SER A 48 4.24 -15.52 -23.31
CA SER A 48 4.94 -16.73 -22.87
C SER A 48 4.59 -17.11 -21.42
N LYS A 49 4.71 -18.40 -21.08
CA LYS A 49 4.46 -18.96 -19.74
C LYS A 49 5.46 -18.42 -18.71
N SER A 50 4.98 -17.67 -17.74
CA SER A 50 5.43 -17.74 -16.34
C SER A 50 4.20 -18.10 -15.51
N ASN A 51 4.37 -18.99 -14.52
CA ASN A 51 3.34 -19.27 -13.55
C ASN A 51 3.04 -17.98 -12.79
N ASP A 52 1.93 -17.34 -13.12
CA ASP A 52 1.33 -16.30 -12.31
C ASP A 52 0.00 -16.90 -11.86
N GLU A 53 0.04 -17.54 -10.70
CA GLU A 53 -1.17 -17.74 -9.91
C GLU A 53 -1.64 -16.34 -9.58
N THR A 54 -2.74 -15.89 -10.18
CA THR A 54 -3.43 -14.69 -9.70
C THR A 54 -3.95 -15.03 -8.32
N GLU A 55 -3.11 -14.78 -7.31
CA GLU A 55 -3.54 -14.67 -5.92
C GLU A 55 -4.71 -13.70 -5.92
N ASP A 56 -5.83 -14.13 -5.33
CA ASP A 56 -6.97 -13.28 -5.03
C ASP A 56 -6.50 -12.29 -3.97
N ASP A 57 -5.83 -11.24 -4.43
CA ASP A 57 -5.25 -10.21 -3.58
C ASP A 57 -6.41 -9.42 -2.97
N GLY A 58 -6.78 -9.83 -1.76
CA GLY A 58 -7.71 -9.07 -0.93
C GLY A 58 -7.21 -7.64 -0.75
N PRO A 59 -8.04 -6.74 -0.20
CA PRO A 59 -7.60 -5.38 0.08
C PRO A 59 -6.34 -5.42 0.98
N GLU A 60 -5.24 -4.84 0.49
CA GLU A 60 -3.98 -4.72 1.25
C GLU A 60 -4.28 -4.26 2.68
N PRO A 61 -3.73 -4.94 3.70
CA PRO A 61 -3.97 -4.55 5.08
C PRO A 61 -3.40 -3.15 5.33
N ALA A 62 -4.10 -2.35 6.14
CA ALA A 62 -3.60 -1.05 6.56
C ALA A 62 -2.25 -1.21 7.28
N ARG A 63 -1.36 -0.24 7.10
CA ARG A 63 -0.01 -0.29 7.65
C ARG A 63 0.55 1.07 8.03
N ASN A 64 1.70 1.06 8.70
CA ASN A 64 2.46 2.28 8.93
C ASN A 64 3.31 2.62 7.69
N TYR A 65 3.59 3.91 7.51
CA TYR A 65 4.46 4.44 6.47
C TYR A 65 5.51 5.33 7.11
N THR A 66 6.75 5.22 6.64
CA THR A 66 7.75 6.28 6.83
C THR A 66 7.62 7.30 5.71
N GLU A 67 8.16 8.50 5.91
CA GLU A 67 8.24 9.53 4.85
C GLU A 67 8.92 8.97 3.60
N ALA A 68 10.05 8.28 3.76
CA ALA A 68 10.79 7.66 2.66
C ALA A 68 9.99 6.56 1.90
N GLN A 69 9.09 5.86 2.59
CA GLN A 69 8.21 4.89 1.95
C GLN A 69 7.06 5.57 1.21
N LEU A 70 6.46 6.60 1.80
CA LEU A 70 5.33 7.32 1.19
C LEU A 70 5.74 8.00 -0.12
N LEU A 71 6.95 8.58 -0.17
CA LEU A 71 7.52 9.22 -1.37
C LEU A 71 7.57 8.32 -2.61
N LYS A 72 7.57 6.99 -2.42
CA LYS A 72 7.57 6.03 -3.53
C LYS A 72 6.24 5.99 -4.28
N PHE A 73 5.15 6.44 -3.65
CA PHE A 73 3.79 6.43 -4.20
C PHE A 73 3.44 7.78 -4.83
N ASN A 74 4.29 8.26 -5.75
CA ASN A 74 4.10 9.54 -6.44
C ASN A 74 3.52 9.39 -7.86
N GLY A 75 3.10 8.18 -8.25
CA GLY A 75 2.53 7.88 -9.57
C GLY A 75 3.51 7.81 -10.74
N SER A 76 4.81 8.01 -10.50
CA SER A 76 5.85 7.86 -11.51
C SER A 76 6.00 6.40 -11.94
N ILE A 77 6.57 6.17 -13.13
CA ILE A 77 6.95 4.83 -13.60
C ILE A 77 8.47 4.82 -13.70
N ASP A 78 9.13 4.12 -12.79
CA ASP A 78 10.57 3.88 -12.93
C ASP A 78 10.80 2.71 -13.91
N LYS A 79 11.52 3.00 -15.00
CA LYS A 79 11.90 2.02 -16.03
C LYS A 79 13.21 1.30 -15.70
N THR A 80 13.87 1.62 -14.59
CA THR A 80 15.20 1.08 -14.25
C THR A 80 15.17 -0.26 -13.52
N GLY A 81 14.01 -0.72 -13.05
CA GLY A 81 13.81 -2.06 -12.46
C GLY A 81 14.51 -2.27 -11.11
N ARG A 82 15.01 -1.22 -10.46
CA ARG A 82 15.74 -1.32 -9.17
C ARG A 82 14.85 -1.26 -7.94
N PHE A 83 13.66 -0.66 -8.08
CA PHE A 83 12.66 -0.53 -7.01
C PHE A 83 11.27 -0.84 -7.58
N GLU A 84 10.38 -1.35 -6.72
CA GLU A 84 8.97 -1.56 -7.04
C GLU A 84 8.26 -0.20 -7.08
N VAL A 85 8.41 0.50 -8.21
CA VAL A 85 7.80 1.82 -8.42
C VAL A 85 6.41 1.61 -9.00
N THR A 86 5.42 2.00 -8.22
CA THR A 86 4.02 1.76 -8.54
C THR A 86 3.42 2.96 -9.27
N GLN A 87 2.41 2.70 -10.11
CA GLN A 87 1.63 3.79 -10.72
C GLN A 87 0.68 4.47 -9.72
N GLN A 88 0.64 3.99 -8.48
CA GLN A 88 -0.25 4.49 -7.43
C GLN A 88 0.22 5.85 -6.95
N VAL A 89 -0.75 6.65 -6.54
CA VAL A 89 -0.51 7.98 -5.96
C VAL A 89 -1.11 7.99 -4.58
N TYR A 90 -0.27 8.07 -3.56
CA TYR A 90 -0.70 8.24 -2.18
C TYR A 90 -0.34 9.64 -1.71
N LEU A 91 -1.07 10.16 -0.74
CA LEU A 91 -0.68 11.34 0.02
C LEU A 91 -1.20 11.21 1.44
N SER A 92 -0.59 11.91 2.38
CA SER A 92 -1.05 11.98 3.75
C SER A 92 -1.76 13.31 4.03
N LEU A 93 -2.76 13.26 4.90
CA LEU A 93 -3.33 14.43 5.57
C LEU A 93 -3.37 14.17 7.07
N ASN A 94 -2.61 14.93 7.84
CA ASN A 94 -2.56 14.83 9.31
C ASN A 94 -2.29 13.39 9.79
N GLY A 95 -1.36 12.72 9.11
CA GLY A 95 -0.94 11.35 9.41
C GLY A 95 -1.81 10.26 8.79
N THR A 96 -2.98 10.57 8.23
CA THR A 96 -3.81 9.57 7.54
C THR A 96 -3.39 9.45 6.08
N VAL A 97 -2.97 8.26 5.65
CA VAL A 97 -2.53 8.00 4.27
C VAL A 97 -3.72 7.59 3.41
N PHE A 98 -3.95 8.35 2.34
CA PHE A 98 -5.02 8.10 1.37
C PHE A 98 -4.46 7.59 0.05
N ASP A 99 -5.14 6.62 -0.54
CA ASP A 99 -4.94 6.22 -1.93
C ASP A 99 -5.73 7.14 -2.86
N VAL A 100 -5.03 8.07 -3.51
CA VAL A 100 -5.61 9.02 -4.46
C VAL A 100 -5.33 8.62 -5.91
N THR A 101 -5.06 7.35 -6.17
CA THR A 101 -4.74 6.84 -7.52
C THR A 101 -5.86 7.09 -8.52
N GLU A 102 -7.14 7.02 -8.12
CA GLU A 102 -8.25 7.40 -8.99
C GLU A 102 -8.20 8.89 -9.42
N GLY A 103 -7.60 9.73 -8.57
CA GLY A 103 -7.32 11.13 -8.82
C GLY A 103 -5.99 11.40 -9.52
N LYS A 104 -5.35 10.42 -10.17
CA LYS A 104 -4.01 10.58 -10.77
C LYS A 104 -3.89 11.71 -11.80
N ASN A 105 -4.97 12.14 -12.46
CA ASN A 105 -4.93 13.32 -13.34
C ASN A 105 -4.69 14.65 -12.58
N PHE A 106 -4.95 14.64 -11.27
CA PHE A 106 -4.78 15.76 -10.37
C PHE A 106 -3.44 15.68 -9.64
N TYR A 107 -3.20 14.55 -8.97
CA TYR A 107 -2.06 14.34 -8.08
C TYR A 107 -0.90 13.58 -8.71
N GLY A 108 -1.09 12.92 -9.85
CA GLY A 108 -0.01 12.21 -10.53
C GLY A 108 0.89 13.15 -11.35
N PRO A 109 1.97 12.62 -11.94
CA PRO A 109 2.90 13.40 -12.74
C PRO A 109 2.20 14.16 -13.89
N GLY A 110 2.48 15.46 -14.00
CA GLY A 110 1.85 16.39 -14.94
C GLY A 110 0.50 16.95 -14.50
N GLY A 111 0.00 16.56 -13.32
CA GLY A 111 -1.22 17.09 -12.73
C GLY A 111 -0.99 18.42 -11.99
N PRO A 112 -2.03 19.26 -11.81
CA PRO A 112 -1.92 20.55 -11.13
C PRO A 112 -1.53 20.44 -9.65
N TYR A 113 -1.69 19.27 -9.04
CA TYR A 113 -1.42 18.99 -7.63
C TYR A 113 -0.35 17.91 -7.45
N GLU A 114 0.50 17.71 -8.47
CA GLU A 114 1.54 16.67 -8.47
C GLU A 114 2.53 16.78 -7.31
N LEU A 115 2.73 17.99 -6.78
CA LEU A 115 3.65 18.25 -5.67
C LEU A 115 3.24 17.56 -4.35
N PHE A 116 1.96 17.19 -4.20
CA PHE A 116 1.45 16.52 -3.00
C PHE A 116 1.68 15.00 -3.04
N ALA A 117 2.06 14.46 -4.19
CA ALA A 117 2.19 13.03 -4.41
C ALA A 117 3.33 12.43 -3.58
N GLY A 118 3.01 11.54 -2.65
CA GLY A 118 3.97 10.88 -1.77
C GLY A 118 4.38 11.68 -0.53
N HIS A 119 3.71 12.80 -0.25
CA HIS A 119 4.05 13.70 0.86
C HIS A 119 2.97 13.72 1.95
N GLU A 120 3.34 14.23 3.13
CA GLU A 120 2.36 14.77 4.06
C GLU A 120 1.97 16.19 3.67
N CYS A 121 0.67 16.46 3.62
CA CYS A 121 0.13 17.68 3.05
C CYS A 121 -0.83 18.44 3.99
N GLY A 122 -0.98 18.03 5.26
CA GLY A 122 -1.94 18.62 6.19
C GLY A 122 -1.79 20.14 6.33
N VAL A 123 -0.58 20.64 6.56
CA VAL A 123 -0.32 22.10 6.63
C VAL A 123 -0.61 22.79 5.31
N ALA A 124 -0.17 22.22 4.20
CA ALA A 124 -0.41 22.78 2.86
C ALA A 124 -1.90 22.91 2.55
N PHE A 125 -2.70 21.88 2.83
CA PHE A 125 -4.16 21.91 2.62
C PHE A 125 -4.87 22.86 3.60
N ALA A 126 -4.45 22.88 4.88
CA ALA A 126 -4.99 23.79 5.88
C ALA A 126 -4.81 25.26 5.50
N LYS A 127 -3.67 25.59 4.89
CA LYS A 127 -3.29 26.94 4.45
C LYS A 127 -3.61 27.23 2.99
N MET A 128 -4.18 26.29 2.26
CA MET A 128 -4.41 26.38 0.81
C MET A 128 -3.15 26.77 0.01
N SER A 129 -2.03 26.17 0.38
CA SER A 129 -0.69 26.53 -0.08
C SER A 129 -0.07 25.48 -0.99
N PHE A 130 0.73 25.94 -1.94
CA PHE A 130 1.58 25.13 -2.84
C PHE A 130 3.07 25.33 -2.52
N ASP A 131 3.37 25.89 -1.35
CA ASP A 131 4.74 26.05 -0.90
C ASP A 131 5.32 24.70 -0.44
N ASN A 132 6.54 24.40 -0.87
CA ASN A 132 7.22 23.17 -0.47
C ASN A 132 7.56 23.18 1.03
N ASP A 133 7.72 24.36 1.63
CA ASP A 133 7.97 24.51 3.07
C ASP A 133 6.76 24.07 3.92
N HIS A 134 5.60 23.85 3.31
CA HIS A 134 4.40 23.33 3.96
C HIS A 134 4.15 21.83 3.72
N LEU A 135 5.05 21.15 2.99
CA LEU A 135 5.02 19.70 2.83
C LEU A 135 5.84 19.03 3.93
N ASP A 136 5.44 17.81 4.28
CA ASP A 136 6.12 16.97 5.27
C ASP A 136 6.25 17.61 6.68
N ASP A 137 5.49 18.68 6.95
CA ASP A 137 5.42 19.38 8.24
C ASP A 137 4.26 18.85 9.09
N MET A 138 4.38 17.61 9.56
CA MET A 138 3.34 16.99 10.41
C MET A 138 3.14 17.77 11.73
N ASP A 139 4.23 18.22 12.35
CA ASP A 139 4.17 18.98 13.61
C ASP A 139 3.54 20.36 13.42
N GLY A 140 3.59 20.91 12.21
CA GLY A 140 2.89 22.14 11.83
C GLY A 140 1.38 22.04 11.95
N CYS A 141 0.80 20.84 11.76
CA CYS A 141 -0.65 20.62 11.90
C CYS A 141 -1.15 20.96 13.33
N GLU A 142 -0.32 20.71 14.34
CA GLU A 142 -0.65 21.02 15.74
C GLU A 142 -0.69 22.54 16.00
N LYS A 143 0.15 23.30 15.27
CA LYS A 143 0.35 24.75 15.39
C LYS A 143 -0.64 25.59 14.58
N LEU A 144 -1.49 24.96 13.77
CA LEU A 144 -2.51 25.63 12.97
C LEU A 144 -3.49 26.42 13.86
N THR A 145 -3.92 27.57 13.34
CA THR A 145 -5.03 28.34 13.93
C THR A 145 -6.33 27.56 13.85
N ASN A 146 -7.34 27.95 14.62
CA ASN A 146 -8.64 27.28 14.61
C ASN A 146 -9.31 27.30 13.21
N SER A 147 -9.11 28.37 12.44
CA SER A 147 -9.64 28.46 11.08
C SER A 147 -8.94 27.48 10.14
N GLU A 148 -7.61 27.41 10.19
CA GLU A 148 -6.83 26.48 9.37
C GLU A 148 -7.10 25.02 9.76
N LYS A 149 -7.29 24.73 11.06
CA LYS A 149 -7.73 23.41 11.53
C LYS A 149 -9.11 23.05 10.98
N HIS A 150 -10.03 24.00 10.90
CA HIS A 150 -11.34 23.78 10.31
C HIS A 150 -11.23 23.45 8.81
N GLU A 151 -10.36 24.15 8.06
CA GLU A 151 -10.09 23.84 6.66
C GLU A 151 -9.49 22.44 6.47
N LEU A 152 -8.51 22.07 7.31
CA LEU A 152 -7.91 20.73 7.29
C LEU A 152 -8.96 19.64 7.54
N ILE A 153 -9.80 19.81 8.57
CA ILE A 153 -10.91 18.88 8.86
C ILE A 153 -11.84 18.78 7.64
N GLY A 154 -12.21 19.91 7.03
CA GLY A 154 -13.03 19.92 5.82
C GLY A 154 -12.38 19.18 4.63
N TRP A 155 -11.06 19.24 4.49
CA TRP A 155 -10.34 18.45 3.49
C TRP A 155 -10.30 16.96 3.81
N MET A 156 -10.07 16.60 5.08
CA MET A 156 -10.14 15.20 5.52
C MET A 156 -11.54 14.61 5.25
N GLU A 157 -12.60 15.38 5.51
CA GLU A 157 -13.97 14.98 5.18
C GLU A 157 -14.18 14.83 3.67
N LYS A 158 -13.69 15.77 2.84
CA LYS A 158 -13.72 15.68 1.38
C LYS A 158 -13.06 14.40 0.87
N PHE A 159 -11.88 14.07 1.37
CA PHE A 159 -11.15 12.86 0.99
C PHE A 159 -11.89 11.60 1.42
N THR A 160 -12.39 11.57 2.65
CA THR A 160 -13.02 10.39 3.25
C THR A 160 -14.43 10.12 2.73
N TYR A 161 -15.26 11.15 2.56
CA TYR A 161 -16.70 10.98 2.34
C TYR A 161 -17.17 11.44 0.95
N TYR A 162 -16.56 12.48 0.39
CA TYR A 162 -17.02 13.04 -0.90
C TYR A 162 -16.30 12.42 -2.09
N ARG A 163 -14.99 12.17 -1.95
CA ARG A 163 -14.18 11.39 -2.91
C ARG A 163 -14.13 9.92 -2.55
N ALA A 164 -14.28 9.60 -1.27
CA ALA A 164 -14.21 8.23 -0.76
C ALA A 164 -12.89 7.53 -1.12
N TYR A 165 -11.78 8.25 -1.00
CA TYR A 165 -10.46 7.67 -1.21
C TYR A 165 -10.16 6.60 -0.14
N PRO A 166 -9.68 5.41 -0.53
CA PRO A 166 -9.32 4.38 0.43
C PRO A 166 -8.23 4.86 1.40
N VAL A 167 -8.41 4.58 2.69
CA VAL A 167 -7.37 4.80 3.70
C VAL A 167 -6.44 3.60 3.70
N LYS A 168 -5.14 3.85 3.49
CA LYS A 168 -4.09 2.81 3.43
C LYS A 168 -3.31 2.65 4.73
N GLY A 169 -3.50 3.57 5.67
CA GLY A 169 -2.94 3.48 7.01
C GLY A 169 -2.44 4.82 7.50
N SER A 170 -1.27 4.84 8.14
CA SER A 170 -0.80 6.01 8.87
C SER A 170 0.67 6.33 8.61
N LEU A 171 0.97 7.60 8.39
CA LEU A 171 2.33 8.12 8.24
C LEU A 171 2.90 8.46 9.61
N ILE A 172 4.05 7.88 9.92
CA ILE A 172 4.81 8.19 11.13
C ILE A 172 6.00 9.08 10.71
N PRO A 173 6.05 10.34 11.18
CA PRO A 173 7.14 11.24 10.82
C PRO A 173 8.46 10.78 11.43
N ASN A 174 9.56 11.13 10.78
CA ASN A 174 10.90 10.64 11.13
C ASN A 174 11.30 10.95 12.58
N ASN A 175 10.84 12.08 13.12
CA ASN A 175 11.08 12.50 14.51
C ASN A 175 10.30 11.67 15.55
N LYS A 176 9.26 10.93 15.14
CA LYS A 176 8.46 10.03 15.99
C LYS A 176 8.83 8.55 15.81
N LEU A 177 9.78 8.23 14.92
CA LEU A 177 10.32 6.87 14.79
C LEU A 177 11.17 6.49 16.01
N SER A 178 11.18 5.20 16.35
CA SER A 178 12.02 4.70 17.44
C SER A 178 13.50 4.87 17.13
N PRO A 179 14.34 5.32 18.09
CA PRO A 179 15.79 5.43 17.88
C PRO A 179 16.43 4.08 17.56
N SER A 180 17.36 4.07 16.60
CA SER A 180 18.01 2.85 16.10
C SER A 180 19.21 2.37 16.94
N ASP A 181 19.66 3.17 17.91
CA ASP A 181 20.82 2.92 18.78
C ASP A 181 20.47 2.15 20.07
N ARG A 182 19.18 1.95 20.34
CA ARG A 182 18.68 1.21 21.50
C ARG A 182 19.17 -0.23 21.48
N ILE A 183 19.44 -0.79 22.66
CA ILE A 183 19.68 -2.24 22.82
C ILE A 183 18.39 -2.85 23.36
N LEU A 184 17.83 -3.81 22.65
CA LEU A 184 16.56 -4.45 22.97
C LEU A 184 16.78 -5.88 23.44
N SER A 185 16.22 -6.21 24.60
CA SER A 185 16.15 -7.59 25.10
C SER A 185 15.14 -8.43 24.30
N LYS A 186 15.28 -9.76 24.38
CA LYS A 186 14.35 -10.69 23.72
C LYS A 186 12.93 -10.52 24.25
N GLU A 187 12.79 -10.25 25.54
CA GLU A 187 11.51 -10.02 26.21
C GLU A 187 10.85 -8.72 25.76
N GLU A 188 11.64 -7.68 25.44
CA GLU A 188 11.11 -6.45 24.86
C GLU A 188 10.66 -6.64 23.42
N ILE A 189 11.44 -7.34 22.59
CA ILE A 189 11.05 -7.64 21.20
C ILE A 189 9.74 -8.46 21.19
N ALA A 190 9.61 -9.43 22.08
CA ALA A 190 8.42 -10.29 22.18
C ALA A 190 7.12 -9.55 22.53
N LYS A 191 7.18 -8.33 23.08
CA LYS A 191 5.98 -7.50 23.34
C LYS A 191 5.38 -6.90 22.07
N HIS A 192 6.15 -6.88 20.98
CA HIS A 192 5.79 -6.25 19.72
C HIS A 192 5.61 -7.33 18.65
N ASP A 193 4.60 -8.19 18.83
CA ASP A 193 4.24 -9.28 17.91
C ASP A 193 3.10 -8.92 16.95
N GLY A 194 2.63 -7.66 16.95
CA GLY A 194 1.48 -7.20 16.18
C GLY A 194 0.11 -7.43 16.81
N ASN A 195 0.03 -8.09 17.98
CA ASN A 195 -1.23 -8.34 18.69
C ASN A 195 -1.45 -7.38 19.88
N GLY A 196 -0.52 -6.46 20.12
CA GLY A 196 -0.54 -5.50 21.21
C GLY A 196 -1.45 -4.28 20.97
N THR A 197 -1.33 -3.30 21.86
CA THR A 197 -2.01 -2.01 21.71
C THR A 197 -1.40 -1.22 20.55
N VAL A 198 -2.26 -0.62 19.72
CA VAL A 198 -1.84 0.30 18.66
C VAL A 198 -1.42 1.64 19.29
N PRO A 199 -0.16 2.08 19.15
CA PRO A 199 0.28 3.39 19.62
C PRO A 199 -0.50 4.53 18.97
N GLU A 200 -0.55 5.68 19.61
CA GLU A 200 -1.16 6.86 19.01
C GLU A 200 -0.48 7.22 17.67
N GLY A 201 -1.29 7.48 16.65
CA GLY A 201 -0.85 7.76 15.28
C GLY A 201 -0.49 6.54 14.43
N TYR A 202 -0.40 5.34 15.01
CA TYR A 202 -0.14 4.11 14.25
C TYR A 202 -1.46 3.56 13.67
N ALA A 203 -1.38 2.94 12.50
CA ALA A 203 -2.50 2.21 11.90
C ALA A 203 -2.64 0.80 12.50
N VAL A 204 -1.51 0.21 12.89
CA VAL A 204 -1.39 -1.17 13.38
C VAL A 204 -0.38 -1.25 14.52
N ALA A 205 -0.51 -2.28 15.36
CA ALA A 205 0.44 -2.50 16.44
C ALA A 205 1.84 -2.81 15.87
N PRO A 206 2.93 -2.36 16.53
CA PRO A 206 4.29 -2.63 16.10
C PRO A 206 4.57 -4.13 16.01
N ILE A 207 5.35 -4.52 15.00
CA ILE A 207 5.77 -5.90 14.77
C ILE A 207 7.29 -5.88 14.68
N TYR A 208 7.98 -6.32 15.73
CA TYR A 208 9.44 -6.33 15.76
C TYR A 208 9.98 -7.67 15.32
N ILE A 209 10.99 -7.64 14.47
CA ILE A 209 11.73 -8.83 14.05
C ILE A 209 13.22 -8.53 14.16
N GLY A 210 13.94 -9.35 14.93
CA GLY A 210 15.39 -9.37 14.97
C GLY A 210 15.94 -10.10 13.75
N VAL A 211 16.84 -9.44 13.00
CA VAL A 211 17.57 -10.02 11.87
C VAL A 211 19.03 -9.57 11.93
N GLY A 212 19.92 -10.54 12.15
CA GLY A 212 21.33 -10.32 12.42
C GLY A 212 21.55 -9.63 13.76
N GLU A 213 21.96 -8.37 13.72
CA GLU A 213 22.18 -7.55 14.92
C GLU A 213 21.13 -6.47 15.11
N ARG A 214 20.22 -6.34 14.15
CA ARG A 214 19.26 -5.23 14.06
C ARG A 214 17.87 -5.74 14.36
N VAL A 215 17.06 -4.85 14.95
CA VAL A 215 15.62 -5.08 15.13
C VAL A 215 14.89 -4.13 14.20
N PHE A 216 14.03 -4.68 13.36
CA PHE A 216 13.22 -3.94 12.40
C PHE A 216 11.77 -3.90 12.86
N ASP A 217 11.09 -2.77 12.67
CA ASP A 217 9.64 -2.69 12.80
C ASP A 217 8.99 -2.95 11.44
N VAL A 218 8.51 -4.19 11.27
CA VAL A 218 7.89 -4.65 10.04
C VAL A 218 6.40 -4.27 9.97
N SER A 219 5.85 -3.53 10.93
CA SER A 219 4.51 -2.95 10.80
C SER A 219 4.41 -1.91 9.67
N PHE A 220 5.57 -1.46 9.16
CA PHE A 220 5.71 -0.49 8.08
C PHE A 220 5.64 -1.09 6.66
N GLY A 221 4.97 -2.23 6.46
CA GLY A 221 4.90 -2.89 5.13
C GLY A 221 4.94 -4.41 5.16
N GLY A 222 5.17 -4.99 6.32
CA GLY A 222 5.23 -6.43 6.53
C GLY A 222 3.98 -7.03 7.18
N VAL A 223 2.90 -6.25 7.38
CA VAL A 223 1.70 -6.69 8.10
C VAL A 223 1.07 -7.94 7.46
N GLU A 224 1.02 -8.00 6.13
CA GLU A 224 0.50 -9.14 5.38
C GLU A 224 1.31 -10.43 5.61
N PHE A 225 2.63 -10.29 5.82
CA PHE A 225 3.54 -11.43 5.98
C PHE A 225 3.68 -11.87 7.44
N TYR A 226 3.86 -10.91 8.34
CA TYR A 226 4.25 -11.12 9.74
C TYR A 226 3.12 -10.82 10.73
N GLY A 227 2.06 -10.15 10.29
CA GLY A 227 0.86 -9.97 11.09
C GLY A 227 0.09 -11.27 11.24
N LYS A 228 -0.97 -11.21 12.06
CA LYS A 228 -1.82 -12.36 12.36
C LYS A 228 -2.41 -13.00 11.10
N GLY A 229 -2.18 -14.30 10.92
CA GLY A 229 -2.61 -15.06 9.74
C GLY A 229 -1.64 -15.00 8.55
N GLY A 230 -0.57 -14.20 8.64
CA GLY A 230 0.47 -14.12 7.63
C GLY A 230 1.38 -15.35 7.61
N ALA A 231 1.94 -15.68 6.44
CA ALA A 231 2.78 -16.88 6.26
C ALA A 231 4.03 -16.91 7.17
N TYR A 232 4.49 -15.74 7.61
CA TYR A 232 5.69 -15.54 8.41
C TYR A 232 5.37 -15.05 9.85
N GLU A 233 4.12 -15.12 10.29
CA GLU A 233 3.66 -14.69 11.63
C GLU A 233 4.54 -15.25 12.77
N ARG A 234 5.08 -16.46 12.61
CA ARG A 234 5.92 -17.12 13.64
C ARG A 234 7.21 -16.36 14.00
N PHE A 235 7.63 -15.42 13.16
CA PHE A 235 8.80 -14.56 13.38
C PHE A 235 8.47 -13.26 14.11
N ALA A 236 7.19 -12.89 14.20
CA ALA A 236 6.77 -11.70 14.92
C ALA A 236 7.20 -11.77 16.40
N GLY A 237 7.82 -10.69 16.87
CA GLY A 237 8.32 -10.58 18.24
C GLY A 237 9.54 -11.46 18.55
N LYS A 238 10.29 -11.92 17.54
CA LYS A 238 11.44 -12.82 17.76
C LYS A 238 12.69 -12.40 17.02
N ASP A 239 13.80 -12.97 17.45
CA ASP A 239 15.01 -13.04 16.62
C ASP A 239 14.85 -14.16 15.58
N ALA A 240 14.63 -13.76 14.33
CA ALA A 240 14.47 -14.65 13.20
C ALA A 240 15.80 -14.96 12.49
N SER A 241 16.94 -14.50 13.01
CA SER A 241 18.25 -14.60 12.34
C SER A 241 18.59 -16.02 11.90
N ARG A 242 18.51 -16.99 12.81
CA ARG A 242 18.83 -18.39 12.49
C ARG A 242 17.85 -18.98 11.48
N ALA A 243 16.55 -18.79 11.70
CA ALA A 243 15.51 -19.30 10.83
C ALA A 243 15.63 -18.75 9.40
N LEU A 244 15.89 -17.44 9.24
CA LEU A 244 16.11 -16.81 7.95
C LEU A 244 17.41 -17.27 7.29
N ALA A 245 18.50 -17.41 8.06
CA ALA A 245 19.78 -17.91 7.54
C ALA A 245 19.66 -19.32 6.95
N LYS A 246 18.86 -20.17 7.62
CA LYS A 246 18.62 -21.58 7.24
C LYS A 246 17.42 -21.75 6.32
N MET A 247 16.67 -20.69 6.02
CA MET A 247 15.41 -20.73 5.28
C MET A 247 14.44 -21.76 5.87
N SER A 248 14.35 -21.81 7.19
CA SER A 248 13.69 -22.85 7.96
C SER A 248 12.50 -22.30 8.73
N PHE A 249 11.40 -23.04 8.71
CA PHE A 249 10.24 -22.80 9.55
C PHE A 249 10.19 -23.75 10.75
N ASP A 250 11.20 -24.59 10.94
CA ASP A 250 11.20 -25.57 12.02
C ASP A 250 11.24 -24.90 13.40
N PRO A 251 10.43 -25.36 14.38
CA PRO A 251 10.45 -24.80 15.73
C PRO A 251 11.85 -24.76 16.37
N ALA A 252 12.70 -25.74 16.04
CA ALA A 252 14.07 -25.80 16.53
C ALA A 252 14.94 -24.63 16.03
N ASP A 253 14.69 -24.11 14.83
CA ASP A 253 15.42 -22.96 14.29
C ASP A 253 14.72 -21.63 14.59
N THR A 254 13.39 -21.61 14.70
CA THR A 254 12.63 -20.38 15.01
C THR A 254 12.63 -20.00 16.50
N ALA A 255 12.92 -20.95 17.40
CA ALA A 255 13.10 -20.68 18.84
C ALA A 255 14.57 -20.49 19.24
N ASN A 256 15.51 -20.85 18.36
CA ASN A 256 16.94 -20.76 18.62
C ASN A 256 17.53 -19.49 17.97
N THR A 257 18.09 -18.62 18.80
CA THR A 257 18.69 -17.35 18.37
C THR A 257 20.20 -17.46 18.16
N ASP A 258 20.83 -18.60 18.47
CA ASP A 258 22.25 -18.80 18.27
C ASP A 258 22.56 -18.89 16.77
N THR A 259 23.56 -18.12 16.36
CA THR A 259 24.06 -18.06 14.98
C THR A 259 25.54 -18.44 14.88
N SER A 260 26.15 -18.90 15.96
CA SER A 260 27.59 -19.21 16.03
C SER A 260 27.99 -20.46 15.24
N ASP A 261 27.05 -21.37 15.00
CA ASP A 261 27.22 -22.62 14.26
C ASP A 261 26.85 -22.50 12.77
N LEU A 262 26.45 -21.32 12.29
CA LEU A 262 26.08 -21.11 10.90
C LEU A 262 27.30 -21.18 9.98
N SER A 263 27.13 -21.86 8.85
CA SER A 263 28.11 -21.87 7.76
C SER A 263 28.23 -20.51 7.08
N GLU A 264 29.35 -20.28 6.37
CA GLU A 264 29.55 -19.05 5.59
C GLU A 264 28.42 -18.78 4.59
N LYS A 265 27.84 -19.84 4.01
CA LYS A 265 26.71 -19.73 3.09
C LYS A 265 25.44 -19.24 3.79
N GLU A 266 25.13 -19.78 4.97
CA GLU A 266 23.97 -19.36 5.78
C GLU A 266 24.15 -17.92 6.29
N LEU A 267 25.37 -17.54 6.71
CA LEU A 267 25.69 -16.15 7.08
C LEU A 267 25.51 -15.19 5.90
N LYS A 268 25.85 -15.60 4.67
CA LYS A 268 25.58 -14.80 3.48
C LYS A 268 24.07 -14.61 3.26
N VAL A 269 23.28 -15.67 3.38
CA VAL A 269 21.81 -15.60 3.27
C VAL A 269 21.24 -14.64 4.32
N LEU A 270 21.71 -14.72 5.57
CA LEU A 270 21.31 -13.79 6.63
C LEU A 270 21.61 -12.33 6.26
N ASN A 271 22.81 -12.05 5.75
CA ASN A 271 23.19 -10.70 5.32
C ASN A 271 22.34 -10.19 4.15
N ASP A 272 21.95 -11.07 3.23
CA ASP A 272 21.06 -10.72 2.11
C ASP A 272 19.62 -10.41 2.62
N TRP A 273 19.16 -11.11 3.65
CA TRP A 273 17.90 -10.77 4.34
C TRP A 273 17.96 -9.43 5.06
N VAL A 274 19.06 -9.15 5.76
CA VAL A 274 19.29 -7.86 6.40
C VAL A 274 19.20 -6.72 5.38
N LYS A 275 19.84 -6.86 4.20
CA LYS A 275 19.72 -5.88 3.10
C LYS A 275 18.31 -5.78 2.54
N THR A 276 17.59 -6.90 2.45
CA THR A 276 16.22 -6.91 1.96
C THR A 276 15.29 -6.12 2.89
N PHE A 277 15.42 -6.30 4.20
CA PHE A 277 14.61 -5.57 5.20
C PHE A 277 14.93 -4.07 5.19
N ASP A 278 16.22 -3.74 5.11
CA ASP A 278 16.73 -2.37 5.16
C ASP A 278 16.52 -1.61 3.84
N GLU A 279 17.09 -2.08 2.74
CA GLU A 279 17.16 -1.33 1.48
C GLU A 279 15.91 -1.53 0.61
N ARG A 280 15.46 -2.79 0.47
CA ARG A 280 14.37 -3.12 -0.45
C ARG A 280 13.01 -2.78 0.16
N LYS A 281 12.77 -3.27 1.38
CA LYS A 281 11.50 -3.05 2.10
C LYS A 281 11.49 -1.72 2.86
N GLY A 282 12.65 -1.22 3.30
CA GLY A 282 12.71 0.08 3.98
C GLY A 282 12.08 0.06 5.36
N TYR A 283 12.14 -1.07 6.08
CA TYR A 283 11.61 -1.14 7.43
C TYR A 283 12.48 -0.32 8.38
N PRO A 284 11.90 0.53 9.24
CA PRO A 284 12.68 1.30 10.19
C PRO A 284 13.38 0.38 11.20
N VAL A 285 14.65 0.69 11.48
CA VAL A 285 15.44 0.02 12.51
C VAL A 285 15.13 0.64 13.86
N VAL A 286 14.63 -0.16 14.79
CA VAL A 286 14.19 0.29 16.13
C VAL A 286 15.20 -0.01 17.24
N GLY A 287 16.34 -0.58 16.87
CA GLY A 287 17.42 -0.90 17.80
C GLY A 287 18.32 -2.03 17.31
N LYS A 288 19.19 -2.48 18.21
CA LYS A 288 20.01 -3.68 18.11
C LYS A 288 19.54 -4.72 19.09
N ILE A 289 19.69 -6.00 18.73
CA ILE A 289 19.35 -7.09 19.64
C ILE A 289 20.43 -7.30 20.69
N ALA A 290 20.03 -7.50 21.95
CA ALA A 290 20.92 -7.97 23.00
C ALA A 290 21.26 -9.45 22.77
N LYS A 291 22.52 -9.73 22.39
CA LYS A 291 23.04 -11.09 22.16
C LYS A 291 23.52 -11.75 23.44
#